data_AF-A0A660S9U4-F1
#
_entry.id   AF-A0A660S9U4-F1
#
_cell.length_a   1.000
_cell.length_b   1.000
_cell.length_c   1.000
_cell.angle_alpha   90.00
_cell.angle_beta   90.00
_cell.angle_gamma   90.00
#
_symmetry.space_group_name_H-M   'P 1'
#
loop_
_entity.id
_entity.type
_entity.pdbx_description
1 polymer ?
#
loop_
_entity_poly.entity_id
_entity_poly.type
_entity_poly.pdbx_seq_one_letter_code
_entity_poly.pdbx_strand_id
1 'polypeptide(L)'
;SDEDLLINILLSKTPTPSTVLDVWQSTEVFFKKMVDIENQKENLLQFLEEKKRPKLTIDGETEGLHEGATYEGEINGERVEVVWQGENTFWVINKEYKDELKEKWQEKNLQITESDTKSLFDKIVVRITEVNSISYLPYREIVSTPVLFMVLVPGSEAIKITRFLHQQYVKHFGKVTGRLPFSIGNIFFYKKVPMFVVLDTARRMVENFEKLHKKERQFILKNIPPAWQRTLLPQLDIKVASQETNEEITWQLPLKLGDCSIDHFHPYMIVEKNQCNHNPKARVSFLPALDGSAIHISELEQGDVIKAYPNYYDFEFLDTTTRRFDIQMNDTKKREHSFFGKNGTRPYLLEQLPDIQSLWQRLKSMPDLTDTKLKNIEMLLQTKIKEWQVTINKENSVWEALVDSILKKEFGLDVEEEEFKFFKKAILTGLFLDCLELHLKILKQRIKEG
;
A
#
# COMPACT_ATOMS: atom_id res chain seq x y z
N SER A 1 -20.53 -26.44 20.53
CA SER A 1 -21.37 -27.58 20.94
C SER A 1 -22.63 -27.58 20.08
N ASP A 2 -23.42 -28.65 20.10
CA ASP A 2 -24.72 -28.68 19.39
C ASP A 2 -25.65 -27.57 19.90
N GLU A 3 -25.55 -27.21 21.18
CA GLU A 3 -26.25 -26.06 21.77
C GLU A 3 -25.80 -24.71 21.18
N ASP A 4 -24.49 -24.45 21.06
CA ASP A 4 -23.99 -23.22 20.43
C ASP A 4 -24.45 -23.09 18.97
N LEU A 5 -24.51 -24.22 18.25
CA LEU A 5 -25.00 -24.29 16.88
C LEU A 5 -26.50 -23.98 16.82
N LEU A 6 -27.30 -24.56 17.72
CA LEU A 6 -28.73 -24.30 17.82
C LEU A 6 -29.01 -22.83 18.15
N ILE A 7 -28.29 -22.26 19.13
CA ILE A 7 -28.41 -20.85 19.49
C ILE A 7 -28.06 -19.96 18.30
N ASN A 8 -26.98 -20.28 17.57
CA ASN A 8 -26.65 -19.57 16.34
C ASN A 8 -27.77 -19.66 15.30
N ILE A 9 -28.30 -20.84 15.01
CA ILE A 9 -29.37 -21.00 14.02
C ILE A 9 -30.62 -20.21 14.42
N LEU A 10 -30.95 -20.14 15.72
CA LEU A 10 -32.14 -19.45 16.21
C LEU A 10 -31.97 -17.93 16.31
N LEU A 11 -30.77 -17.43 16.63
CA LEU A 11 -30.53 -16.02 16.92
C LEU A 11 -29.77 -15.27 15.80
N SER A 12 -29.00 -15.98 14.97
CA SER A 12 -28.34 -15.36 13.83
C SER A 12 -29.36 -15.13 12.72
N LYS A 13 -29.51 -13.87 12.31
CA LYS A 13 -30.21 -13.59 11.06
C LYS A 13 -29.32 -14.09 9.93
N THR A 14 -29.85 -15.00 9.10
CA THR A 14 -29.23 -15.28 7.80
C THR A 14 -29.05 -13.96 7.07
N PRO A 15 -27.86 -13.67 6.51
CA PRO A 15 -27.64 -12.43 5.81
C PRO A 15 -28.68 -12.31 4.68
N THR A 16 -29.54 -11.30 4.79
CA THR A 16 -30.55 -11.08 3.77
C THR A 16 -29.86 -10.59 2.49
N PRO A 17 -30.42 -10.82 1.29
CA PRO A 17 -29.88 -10.24 0.07
C PRO A 17 -29.65 -8.72 0.18
N SER A 18 -30.52 -8.02 0.92
CA SER A 18 -30.37 -6.60 1.22
C SER A 18 -29.13 -6.32 2.07
N THR A 19 -28.88 -7.08 3.13
CA THR A 19 -27.68 -6.91 3.98
C THR A 19 -26.39 -7.15 3.20
N VAL A 20 -26.37 -8.14 2.30
CA VAL A 20 -25.21 -8.38 1.43
C VAL A 20 -25.02 -7.23 0.45
N LEU A 21 -26.11 -6.73 -0.14
CA LEU A 21 -26.10 -5.57 -1.02
C LEU A 21 -25.63 -4.30 -0.29
N ASP A 22 -26.01 -4.10 0.97
CA ASP A 22 -25.59 -2.95 1.77
C ASP A 22 -24.07 -2.96 2.00
N VAL A 23 -23.49 -4.12 2.30
CA VAL A 23 -22.03 -4.28 2.43
C VAL A 23 -21.32 -3.99 1.11
N TRP A 24 -21.87 -4.52 0.01
CA TRP A 24 -21.36 -4.28 -1.35
C TRP A 24 -21.39 -2.79 -1.72
N GLN A 25 -22.51 -2.11 -1.49
CA GLN A 25 -22.67 -0.69 -1.75
C GLN A 25 -21.79 0.17 -0.83
N SER A 26 -21.67 -0.19 0.45
CA SER A 26 -20.84 0.54 1.41
C SER A 26 -19.37 0.55 1.00
N THR A 27 -18.85 -0.61 0.57
CA THR A 27 -17.46 -0.72 0.07
C THR A 27 -17.29 -0.02 -1.29
N GLU A 28 -18.28 -0.06 -2.18
CA GLU A 28 -18.26 0.73 -3.42
C GLU A 28 -18.16 2.24 -3.16
N VAL A 29 -19.02 2.73 -2.27
CA VAL A 29 -19.09 4.15 -1.89
C VAL A 29 -17.79 4.57 -1.21
N PHE A 30 -17.20 3.71 -0.38
CA PHE A 30 -15.90 3.95 0.22
C PHE A 30 -14.83 4.24 -0.85
N PHE A 31 -14.70 3.39 -1.88
CA PHE A 31 -13.69 3.61 -2.92
C PHE A 31 -13.99 4.80 -3.83
N LYS A 32 -15.24 5.03 -4.22
CA LYS A 32 -15.63 6.21 -5.00
C LYS A 32 -15.24 7.52 -4.31
N LYS A 33 -15.40 7.58 -2.98
CA LYS A 33 -14.99 8.74 -2.18
C LYS A 33 -13.49 8.99 -2.20
N MET A 34 -12.65 7.97 -2.43
CA MET A 34 -11.19 8.12 -2.40
C MET A 34 -10.63 8.95 -3.57
N VAL A 35 -11.40 9.15 -4.65
CA VAL A 35 -10.99 9.88 -5.87
C VAL A 35 -11.99 10.96 -6.28
N ASP A 36 -12.93 11.31 -5.40
CA ASP A 36 -13.95 12.32 -5.66
C ASP A 36 -13.34 13.72 -5.86
N ILE A 37 -13.48 14.26 -7.07
CA ILE A 37 -12.90 15.56 -7.44
C ILE A 37 -13.58 16.70 -6.68
N GLU A 38 -14.84 16.56 -6.24
CA GLU A 38 -15.55 17.61 -5.52
C GLU A 38 -15.01 17.79 -4.09
N ASN A 39 -14.44 16.73 -3.51
CA ASN A 39 -14.00 16.65 -2.11
C ASN A 39 -12.50 16.35 -1.96
N GLN A 40 -11.65 16.99 -2.79
CA GLN A 40 -10.21 16.70 -2.87
C GLN A 40 -9.47 16.73 -1.52
N LYS A 41 -9.90 17.59 -0.58
CA LYS A 41 -9.27 17.74 0.75
C LYS A 41 -9.47 16.53 1.65
N GLU A 42 -10.47 15.70 1.38
CA GLU A 42 -10.85 14.56 2.24
C GLU A 42 -10.47 13.21 1.64
N ASN A 43 -9.72 13.18 0.53
CA ASN A 43 -9.40 11.95 -0.17
C ASN A 43 -7.95 11.91 -0.67
N LEU A 44 -7.59 10.95 -1.54
CA LEU A 44 -6.20 10.77 -1.95
C LEU A 44 -5.67 11.94 -2.80
N LEU A 45 -6.56 12.74 -3.40
CA LEU A 45 -6.17 13.86 -4.25
C LEU A 45 -5.48 14.97 -3.46
N GLN A 46 -5.66 15.05 -2.13
CA GLN A 46 -4.97 16.01 -1.26
C GLN A 46 -3.43 15.90 -1.30
N PHE A 47 -2.90 14.73 -1.69
CA PHE A 47 -1.46 14.50 -1.79
C PHE A 47 -0.89 14.91 -3.14
N LEU A 48 -1.75 15.27 -4.10
CA LEU A 48 -1.35 15.55 -5.47
C LEU A 48 -1.26 17.05 -5.69
N GLU A 49 -0.16 17.47 -6.28
CA GLU A 49 0.00 18.85 -6.74
C GLU A 49 -0.62 19.01 -8.11
N GLU A 50 -1.38 20.10 -8.29
CA GLU A 50 -1.92 20.46 -9.59
C GLU A 50 -0.78 20.81 -10.55
N LYS A 51 -0.76 20.15 -11.71
CA LYS A 51 0.21 20.37 -12.76
C LYS A 51 -0.44 21.04 -13.94
N LYS A 52 0.37 21.77 -14.73
CA LYS A 52 -0.09 22.40 -15.96
C LYS A 52 0.50 21.68 -17.15
N ARG A 53 -0.32 21.33 -18.14
CA ARG A 53 0.16 20.83 -19.43
C ARG A 53 -0.13 21.83 -20.55
N PRO A 54 0.68 21.84 -21.62
CA PRO A 54 0.40 22.68 -22.78
C PRO A 54 -0.89 22.26 -23.47
N LYS A 55 -1.76 23.23 -23.72
CA LYS A 55 -2.92 23.16 -24.61
C LYS A 55 -2.55 23.94 -25.88
N LEU A 56 -2.62 23.28 -27.03
CA LEU A 56 -2.36 23.88 -28.32
C LEU A 56 -3.69 24.09 -29.05
N THR A 57 -3.96 25.32 -29.46
CA THR A 57 -4.98 25.61 -30.46
C THR A 57 -4.29 25.61 -31.83
N ILE A 58 -4.90 24.96 -32.80
CA ILE A 58 -4.32 24.79 -34.13
C ILE A 58 -5.20 25.34 -35.25
N ASP A 59 -4.59 25.56 -36.39
CA ASP A 59 -5.24 25.84 -37.67
C ASP A 59 -4.65 24.90 -38.73
N GLY A 60 -5.52 24.22 -39.49
CA GLY A 60 -5.14 23.24 -40.50
C GLY A 60 -6.09 22.06 -40.62
N GLU A 61 -5.83 21.20 -41.61
CA GLU A 61 -6.59 19.97 -41.83
C GLU A 61 -6.29 18.93 -40.75
N THR A 62 -7.37 18.35 -40.23
CA THR A 62 -7.35 17.41 -39.09
C THR A 62 -8.07 16.10 -39.44
N GLU A 63 -8.29 15.85 -40.73
CA GLU A 63 -8.87 14.60 -41.21
C GLU A 63 -7.98 13.41 -40.80
N GLY A 64 -8.62 12.33 -40.33
CA GLY A 64 -7.93 11.15 -39.81
C GLY A 64 -7.54 11.22 -38.32
N LEU A 65 -7.71 12.36 -37.66
CA LEU A 65 -7.50 12.44 -36.20
C LEU A 65 -8.72 11.93 -35.44
N HIS A 66 -8.47 11.06 -34.46
CA HIS A 66 -9.48 10.47 -33.61
C HIS A 66 -9.42 11.09 -32.21
N GLU A 67 -10.57 11.55 -31.71
CA GLU A 67 -10.64 12.17 -30.39
C GLU A 67 -10.19 11.18 -29.31
N GLY A 68 -9.32 11.65 -28.41
CA GLY A 68 -8.70 10.84 -27.37
C GLY A 68 -7.51 9.98 -27.83
N ALA A 69 -7.24 9.89 -29.15
CA ALA A 69 -6.07 9.18 -29.65
C ALA A 69 -4.78 9.97 -29.37
N THR A 70 -3.71 9.22 -29.11
CA THR A 70 -2.37 9.78 -28.87
C THR A 70 -1.55 9.69 -30.14
N TYR A 71 -0.80 10.75 -30.43
CA TYR A 71 0.06 10.85 -31.59
C TYR A 71 1.46 11.33 -31.19
N GLU A 72 2.47 10.87 -31.91
CA GLU A 72 3.82 11.44 -31.82
C GLU A 72 3.94 12.61 -32.78
N GLY A 73 4.64 13.67 -32.35
CA GLY A 73 4.88 14.80 -33.21
C GLY A 73 6.16 15.55 -32.90
N GLU A 74 6.42 16.55 -33.72
CA GLU A 74 7.58 17.43 -33.60
C GLU A 74 7.15 18.90 -33.73
N ILE A 75 7.62 19.73 -32.81
CA ILE A 75 7.46 21.19 -32.84
C ILE A 75 8.84 21.80 -32.74
N ASN A 76 9.29 22.51 -33.78
CA ASN A 76 10.57 23.23 -33.78
C ASN A 76 11.77 22.35 -33.37
N GLY A 77 11.85 21.11 -33.86
CA GLY A 77 12.92 20.15 -33.51
C GLY A 77 12.72 19.42 -32.18
N GLU A 78 11.69 19.76 -31.40
CA GLU A 78 11.37 19.08 -30.14
C GLU A 78 10.30 18.02 -30.33
N ARG A 79 10.58 16.78 -29.89
CA ARG A 79 9.58 15.70 -29.87
C ARG A 79 8.52 15.95 -28.80
N VAL A 80 7.26 15.76 -29.19
CA VAL A 80 6.07 15.88 -28.34
C VAL A 80 5.18 14.66 -28.51
N GLU A 81 4.48 14.27 -27.45
CA GLU A 81 3.37 13.33 -27.49
C GLU A 81 2.10 14.16 -27.27
N VAL A 82 1.16 14.10 -28.22
CA VAL A 82 -0.06 14.92 -28.22
C VAL A 82 -1.30 14.05 -28.23
N VAL A 83 -2.36 14.50 -27.57
CA VAL A 83 -3.68 13.87 -27.62
C VAL A 83 -4.64 14.83 -28.30
N TRP A 84 -5.33 14.36 -29.33
CA TRP A 84 -6.36 15.13 -30.00
C TRP A 84 -7.62 15.20 -29.14
N GLN A 85 -8.14 16.41 -28.92
CA GLN A 85 -9.33 16.65 -28.07
C GLN A 85 -10.56 17.10 -28.87
N GLY A 86 -10.48 17.05 -30.21
CA GLY A 86 -11.48 17.70 -31.06
C GLY A 86 -11.31 19.22 -31.08
N GLU A 87 -12.18 19.89 -31.82
CA GLU A 87 -12.29 21.36 -31.85
C GLU A 87 -10.95 22.09 -32.02
N ASN A 88 -10.10 21.63 -32.95
CA ASN A 88 -8.80 22.23 -33.24
C ASN A 88 -7.86 22.33 -32.00
N THR A 89 -7.99 21.38 -31.07
CA THR A 89 -7.25 21.38 -29.82
C THR A 89 -6.42 20.11 -29.62
N PHE A 90 -5.14 20.30 -29.27
CA PHE A 90 -4.26 19.25 -28.76
C PHE A 90 -3.86 19.48 -27.31
N TRP A 91 -3.72 18.39 -26.55
CA TRP A 91 -3.03 18.39 -25.26
C TRP A 91 -1.67 17.71 -25.39
N VAL A 92 -0.61 18.37 -24.91
CA VAL A 92 0.73 17.76 -24.85
C VAL A 92 0.85 16.96 -23.55
N ILE A 93 1.17 15.67 -23.63
CA ILE A 93 1.12 14.75 -22.47
C ILE A 93 2.49 14.35 -21.93
N ASN A 94 3.58 14.59 -22.67
CA ASN A 94 4.94 14.25 -22.26
C ASN A 94 5.76 15.44 -21.73
N LYS A 95 5.17 16.64 -21.66
CA LYS A 95 5.81 17.87 -21.18
C LYS A 95 4.89 18.64 -20.24
N GLU A 96 5.48 19.29 -19.25
CA GLU A 96 4.81 20.25 -18.38
C GLU A 96 4.86 21.65 -19.00
N TYR A 97 3.83 22.46 -18.79
CA TYR A 97 3.75 23.81 -19.33
C TYR A 97 4.76 24.74 -18.64
N LYS A 98 5.46 25.54 -19.44
CA LYS A 98 6.30 26.66 -19.00
C LYS A 98 6.04 27.83 -19.93
N ASP A 99 6.10 29.06 -19.42
CA ASP A 99 5.77 30.26 -20.21
C ASP A 99 6.64 30.40 -21.47
N GLU A 100 7.89 29.95 -21.41
CA GLU A 100 8.81 29.89 -22.57
C GLU A 100 8.28 29.07 -23.75
N LEU A 101 7.39 28.10 -23.51
CA LEU A 101 6.81 27.29 -24.57
C LEU A 101 5.94 28.12 -25.51
N LYS A 102 5.32 29.19 -24.99
CA LYS A 102 4.52 30.09 -25.81
C LYS A 102 5.37 30.75 -26.87
N GLU A 103 6.52 31.30 -26.49
CA GLU A 103 7.46 31.91 -27.44
C GLU A 103 8.09 30.89 -28.39
N LYS A 104 8.36 29.67 -27.89
CA LYS A 104 9.01 28.62 -28.68
C LYS A 104 8.08 27.94 -29.69
N TRP A 105 6.79 27.80 -29.38
CA TRP A 105 5.87 26.95 -30.15
C TRP A 105 4.74 27.72 -30.83
N GLN A 106 4.35 28.90 -30.34
CA GLN A 106 3.28 29.67 -30.98
C GLN A 106 3.72 30.12 -32.39
N GLU A 107 2.79 30.08 -33.34
CA GLU A 107 3.04 30.32 -34.77
C GLU A 107 4.00 29.32 -35.44
N LYS A 108 4.34 28.21 -34.78
CA LYS A 108 5.12 27.11 -35.37
C LYS A 108 4.21 26.00 -35.87
N ASN A 109 4.78 25.12 -36.70
CA ASN A 109 4.09 23.95 -37.19
C ASN A 109 4.31 22.76 -36.24
N LEU A 110 3.23 22.05 -35.93
CA LEU A 110 3.25 20.72 -35.35
C LEU A 110 3.19 19.72 -36.50
N GLN A 111 4.23 18.89 -36.61
CA GLN A 111 4.26 17.77 -37.54
C GLN A 111 3.89 16.50 -36.79
N ILE A 112 2.78 15.87 -37.16
CA ILE A 112 2.29 14.64 -36.54
C ILE A 112 2.73 13.45 -37.38
N THR A 113 3.23 12.42 -36.72
CA THR A 113 3.59 11.13 -37.33
C THR A 113 2.63 10.08 -36.79
N GLU A 114 1.88 9.41 -37.67
CA GLU A 114 1.01 8.32 -37.25
C GLU A 114 1.87 7.14 -36.75
N SER A 115 1.64 6.68 -35.53
CA SER A 115 2.55 5.75 -34.85
C SER A 115 2.42 4.29 -35.33
N ASP A 116 1.34 3.93 -36.02
CA ASP A 116 0.99 2.51 -36.27
C ASP A 116 0.97 2.07 -37.74
N THR A 117 1.17 2.97 -38.71
CA THR A 117 1.21 2.61 -40.12
C THR A 117 2.58 2.92 -40.72
N LYS A 118 3.24 1.89 -41.25
CA LYS A 118 4.44 2.03 -42.10
C LYS A 118 4.13 2.71 -43.45
N SER A 119 3.06 3.48 -43.57
CA SER A 119 2.80 4.33 -44.73
C SER A 119 3.54 5.64 -44.56
N LEU A 120 4.61 5.79 -45.34
CA LEU A 120 5.46 6.97 -45.45
C LEU A 120 4.76 8.28 -45.86
N PHE A 121 3.41 8.34 -45.94
CA PHE A 121 2.77 9.28 -46.86
C PHE A 121 1.82 10.34 -46.31
N ASP A 122 1.32 10.31 -45.08
CA ASP A 122 0.49 11.43 -44.58
C ASP A 122 1.00 11.96 -43.24
N LYS A 123 2.01 12.84 -43.31
CA LYS A 123 2.35 13.71 -42.18
C LYS A 123 1.30 14.80 -42.10
N ILE A 124 0.45 14.75 -41.08
CA ILE A 124 -0.45 15.86 -40.78
C ILE A 124 0.41 17.02 -40.24
N VAL A 125 0.36 18.16 -40.92
CA VAL A 125 1.08 19.37 -40.51
C VAL A 125 0.05 20.45 -40.24
N VAL A 126 0.01 20.89 -38.99
CA VAL A 126 -0.93 21.93 -38.52
C VAL A 126 -0.16 23.09 -37.92
N ARG A 127 -0.67 24.31 -38.11
CA ARG A 127 -0.09 25.51 -37.52
C ARG A 127 -0.62 25.70 -36.11
N ILE A 128 0.25 25.97 -35.15
CA ILE A 128 -0.14 26.30 -33.78
C ILE A 128 -0.47 27.79 -33.72
N THR A 129 -1.73 28.13 -33.48
CA THR A 129 -2.18 29.53 -33.37
C THR A 129 -2.04 30.04 -31.94
N GLU A 130 -2.23 29.16 -30.96
CA GLU A 130 -2.20 29.53 -29.55
C GLU A 130 -1.58 28.42 -28.69
N VAL A 131 -0.80 28.84 -27.69
CA VAL A 131 -0.23 27.95 -26.68
C VAL A 131 -0.68 28.44 -25.32
N ASN A 132 -1.53 27.64 -24.68
CA ASN A 132 -2.10 27.90 -23.37
C ASN A 132 -1.72 26.78 -22.39
N SER A 133 -2.12 26.96 -21.14
CA SER A 133 -1.97 25.94 -20.11
C SER A 133 -3.33 25.40 -19.69
N ILE A 134 -3.41 24.10 -19.41
CA ILE A 134 -4.55 23.47 -18.75
C ILE A 134 -4.07 22.73 -17.50
N SER A 135 -4.76 22.96 -16.40
CA SER A 135 -4.49 22.32 -15.12
C SER A 135 -5.01 20.88 -15.09
N TYR A 136 -4.28 19.99 -14.40
CA TYR A 136 -4.69 18.62 -14.13
C TYR A 136 -4.03 18.07 -12.86
N LEU A 137 -4.68 17.12 -12.21
CA LEU A 137 -4.06 16.32 -11.15
C LEU A 137 -3.41 15.06 -11.75
N PRO A 138 -2.16 14.72 -11.39
CA PRO A 138 -1.43 13.60 -12.00
C PRO A 138 -1.86 12.23 -11.45
N TYR A 139 -3.13 11.86 -11.61
CA TYR A 139 -3.64 10.52 -11.28
C TYR A 139 -4.49 9.93 -12.40
N ARG A 140 -4.72 8.62 -12.35
CA ARG A 140 -5.67 7.94 -13.22
C ARG A 140 -6.32 6.77 -12.49
N GLU A 141 -7.63 6.81 -12.32
CA GLU A 141 -8.40 5.64 -11.90
C GLU A 141 -8.40 4.59 -13.03
N ILE A 142 -8.06 3.34 -12.70
CA ILE A 142 -8.15 2.21 -13.62
C ILE A 142 -9.43 1.42 -13.34
N VAL A 143 -9.67 1.08 -12.08
CA VAL A 143 -10.83 0.30 -11.63
C VAL A 143 -11.27 0.81 -10.27
N SER A 144 -12.58 0.97 -10.10
CA SER A 144 -13.23 1.15 -8.80
C SER A 144 -14.45 0.24 -8.72
N THR A 145 -14.33 -0.79 -7.88
CA THR A 145 -15.38 -1.76 -7.59
C THR A 145 -15.37 -2.04 -6.09
N PRO A 146 -16.40 -2.68 -5.53
CA PRO A 146 -16.50 -2.96 -4.09
C PRO A 146 -15.35 -3.77 -3.49
N VAL A 147 -14.67 -4.57 -4.31
CA VAL A 147 -13.60 -5.48 -3.86
C VAL A 147 -12.23 -5.13 -4.43
N LEU A 148 -12.17 -4.21 -5.40
CA LEU A 148 -10.93 -3.85 -6.09
C LEU A 148 -10.94 -2.36 -6.45
N PHE A 149 -9.89 -1.68 -6.01
CA PHE A 149 -9.60 -0.30 -6.34
C PHE A 149 -8.17 -0.19 -6.86
N MET A 150 -8.00 0.35 -8.06
CA MET A 150 -6.71 0.54 -8.72
C MET A 150 -6.60 1.95 -9.25
N VAL A 151 -5.54 2.64 -8.83
CA VAL A 151 -5.25 4.02 -9.22
C VAL A 151 -3.76 4.17 -9.55
N LEU A 152 -3.47 4.89 -10.63
CA LEU A 152 -2.13 5.37 -10.95
C LEU A 152 -1.92 6.72 -10.29
N VAL A 153 -0.82 6.84 -9.56
CA VAL A 153 -0.41 8.06 -8.85
C VAL A 153 1.10 8.24 -8.98
N PRO A 154 1.64 9.44 -8.73
CA PRO A 154 3.08 9.65 -8.71
C PRO A 154 3.73 8.76 -7.64
N GLY A 155 4.83 8.08 -8.00
CA GLY A 155 5.51 7.15 -7.09
C GLY A 155 5.95 7.79 -5.77
N SER A 156 6.28 9.08 -5.77
CA SER A 156 6.66 9.84 -4.56
C SER A 156 5.55 9.90 -3.50
N GLU A 157 4.29 9.85 -3.92
CA GLU A 157 3.13 9.97 -3.02
C GLU A 157 2.54 8.62 -2.62
N ALA A 158 2.96 7.54 -3.28
CA ALA A 158 2.35 6.23 -3.14
C ALA A 158 2.29 5.75 -1.68
N ILE A 159 3.37 5.93 -0.92
CA ILE A 159 3.43 5.51 0.50
C ILE A 159 2.55 6.38 1.41
N LYS A 160 2.44 7.69 1.13
CA LYS A 160 1.54 8.59 1.87
C LYS A 160 0.08 8.21 1.61
N ILE A 161 -0.25 7.93 0.35
CA ILE A 161 -1.57 7.49 -0.08
C ILE A 161 -1.93 6.13 0.55
N THR A 162 -1.03 5.14 0.53
CA THR A 162 -1.26 3.83 1.17
C THR A 162 -1.62 3.99 2.65
N ARG A 163 -0.87 4.82 3.39
CA ARG A 163 -1.16 5.09 4.80
C ARG A 163 -2.53 5.76 4.99
N PHE A 164 -2.82 6.77 4.16
CA PHE A 164 -4.09 7.46 4.20
C PHE A 164 -5.27 6.51 3.95
N LEU A 165 -5.18 5.65 2.92
CA LEU A 165 -6.20 4.66 2.62
C LEU A 165 -6.42 3.70 3.78
N HIS A 166 -5.34 3.22 4.41
CA HIS A 166 -5.45 2.37 5.60
C HIS A 166 -6.15 3.11 6.76
N GLN A 167 -5.80 4.37 7.02
CA GLN A 167 -6.46 5.17 8.05
C GLN A 167 -7.94 5.40 7.78
N GLN A 168 -8.32 5.70 6.53
CA GLN A 168 -9.73 5.83 6.15
C GLN A 168 -10.48 4.51 6.29
N TYR A 169 -9.85 3.40 5.91
CA TYR A 169 -10.41 2.07 6.10
C TYR A 169 -10.65 1.79 7.60
N VAL A 170 -9.67 2.04 8.48
CA VAL A 170 -9.85 1.86 9.94
C VAL A 170 -10.95 2.77 10.48
N LYS A 171 -11.03 4.02 10.02
CA LYS A 171 -12.09 4.95 10.43
C LYS A 171 -13.49 4.46 10.03
N HIS A 172 -13.63 3.88 8.84
CA HIS A 172 -14.93 3.49 8.30
C HIS A 172 -15.34 2.07 8.68
N PHE A 173 -14.40 1.12 8.68
CA PHE A 173 -14.62 -0.32 8.85
C PHE A 173 -13.86 -0.93 10.03
N GLY A 174 -13.11 -0.15 10.82
CA GLY A 174 -12.25 -0.68 11.89
C GLY A 174 -12.98 -1.48 12.96
N LYS A 175 -14.30 -1.30 13.12
CA LYS A 175 -15.13 -2.10 14.03
C LYS A 175 -15.25 -3.57 13.61
N VAL A 176 -14.98 -3.88 12.34
CA VAL A 176 -14.99 -5.25 11.79
C VAL A 176 -13.59 -5.74 11.43
N THR A 177 -12.55 -5.14 12.03
CA THR A 177 -11.16 -5.60 11.89
C THR A 177 -11.07 -7.11 12.14
N GLY A 178 -10.32 -7.81 11.30
CA GLY A 178 -10.18 -9.26 11.36
C GLY A 178 -11.30 -10.05 10.68
N ARG A 179 -12.35 -9.39 10.17
CA ARG A 179 -13.45 -10.03 9.41
C ARG A 179 -13.61 -9.50 7.98
N LEU A 180 -13.26 -8.24 7.73
CA LEU A 180 -13.30 -7.61 6.40
C LEU A 180 -11.89 -7.19 5.99
N PRO A 181 -11.01 -8.08 5.50
CA PRO A 181 -9.62 -7.72 5.26
C PRO A 181 -9.46 -6.67 4.15
N PHE A 182 -8.47 -5.81 4.31
CA PHE A 182 -8.11 -4.73 3.38
C PHE A 182 -6.61 -4.77 3.11
N SER A 183 -6.24 -5.18 1.89
CA SER A 183 -4.84 -5.30 1.49
C SER A 183 -4.49 -4.27 0.42
N ILE A 184 -3.29 -3.68 0.52
CA ILE A 184 -2.81 -2.67 -0.42
C ILE A 184 -1.49 -3.15 -1.06
N GLY A 185 -1.42 -3.00 -2.38
CA GLY A 185 -0.25 -3.32 -3.19
C GLY A 185 0.28 -2.10 -3.94
N ASN A 186 1.58 -1.82 -3.84
CA ASN A 186 2.22 -0.73 -4.57
C ASN A 186 3.11 -1.27 -5.69
N ILE A 187 2.74 -1.02 -6.95
CA ILE A 187 3.56 -1.40 -8.12
C ILE A 187 4.21 -0.14 -8.68
N PHE A 188 5.53 -0.08 -8.57
CA PHE A 188 6.35 1.00 -9.11
C PHE A 188 6.88 0.59 -10.48
N PHE A 189 6.90 1.51 -11.44
CA PHE A 189 7.39 1.23 -12.79
C PHE A 189 7.84 2.52 -13.49
N TYR A 190 8.74 2.40 -14.47
CA TYR A 190 9.10 3.52 -15.34
C TYR A 190 8.03 3.78 -16.40
N LYS A 191 7.92 5.03 -16.91
CA LYS A 191 6.98 5.43 -17.98
C LYS A 191 6.98 4.46 -19.17
N LYS A 192 8.15 3.88 -19.51
CA LYS A 192 8.33 3.00 -20.67
C LYS A 192 7.90 1.55 -20.45
N VAL A 193 7.52 1.15 -19.24
CA VAL A 193 7.05 -0.22 -18.97
C VAL A 193 5.68 -0.39 -19.64
N PRO A 194 5.49 -1.40 -20.50
CA PRO A 194 4.21 -1.60 -21.17
C PRO A 194 3.08 -1.83 -20.18
N MET A 195 1.93 -1.16 -20.38
CA MET A 195 0.82 -1.19 -19.42
C MET A 195 0.27 -2.61 -19.18
N PHE A 196 0.29 -3.48 -20.19
CA PHE A 196 -0.14 -4.87 -20.01
C PHE A 196 0.73 -5.64 -19.00
N VAL A 197 2.03 -5.32 -18.89
CA VAL A 197 2.93 -5.90 -17.88
C VAL A 197 2.54 -5.42 -16.49
N VAL A 198 2.22 -4.14 -16.35
CA VAL A 198 1.77 -3.53 -15.09
C VAL A 198 0.44 -4.16 -14.65
N LEU A 199 -0.52 -4.35 -15.56
CA LEU A 199 -1.80 -4.97 -15.27
C LEU A 199 -1.68 -6.46 -14.93
N ASP A 200 -0.81 -7.22 -15.62
CA ASP A 200 -0.53 -8.62 -15.25
C ASP A 200 0.07 -8.72 -13.84
N THR A 201 1.00 -7.81 -13.52
CA THR A 201 1.63 -7.67 -12.21
C THR A 201 0.59 -7.38 -11.12
N ALA A 202 -0.32 -6.42 -11.37
CA ALA A 202 -1.42 -6.09 -10.47
C ALA A 202 -2.36 -7.28 -10.23
N ARG A 203 -2.76 -7.98 -11.31
CA ARG A 203 -3.58 -9.19 -11.21
C ARG A 203 -2.93 -10.25 -10.31
N ARG A 204 -1.65 -10.56 -10.52
CA ARG A 204 -0.92 -11.55 -9.70
C ARG A 204 -0.88 -11.17 -8.23
N MET A 205 -0.71 -9.88 -7.94
CA MET A 205 -0.69 -9.37 -6.56
C MET A 205 -2.07 -9.50 -5.90
N VAL A 206 -3.15 -9.19 -6.63
CA VAL A 206 -4.53 -9.41 -6.16
C VAL A 206 -4.79 -10.90 -5.89
N GLU A 207 -4.43 -11.80 -6.82
CA GLU A 207 -4.58 -13.25 -6.64
C GLU A 207 -3.84 -13.78 -5.40
N ASN A 208 -2.70 -13.17 -5.06
CA ASN A 208 -1.95 -13.51 -3.85
C ASN A 208 -2.69 -13.08 -2.58
N PHE A 209 -3.23 -11.87 -2.55
CA PHE A 209 -4.06 -11.41 -1.43
C PHE A 209 -5.30 -12.30 -1.27
N GLU A 210 -5.97 -12.65 -2.36
CA GLU A 210 -7.09 -13.60 -2.33
C GLU A 210 -6.68 -14.95 -1.73
N LYS A 211 -5.54 -15.52 -2.15
CA LYS A 211 -5.00 -16.77 -1.56
C LYS A 211 -4.72 -16.64 -0.07
N LEU A 212 -4.18 -15.50 0.36
CA LEU A 212 -3.90 -15.22 1.77
C LEU A 212 -5.19 -15.12 2.60
N HIS A 213 -6.24 -14.52 2.04
CA HIS A 213 -7.54 -14.38 2.70
C HIS A 213 -8.40 -15.65 2.66
N LYS A 214 -7.94 -16.75 2.05
CA LYS A 214 -8.68 -18.03 2.08
C LYS A 214 -8.79 -18.65 3.46
N LYS A 215 -7.92 -18.28 4.40
CA LYS A 215 -7.92 -18.82 5.76
C LYS A 215 -7.61 -17.71 6.76
N GLU A 216 -8.37 -17.72 7.85
CA GLU A 216 -8.05 -16.97 9.06
C GLU A 216 -6.67 -17.37 9.62
N ARG A 217 -6.04 -16.45 10.33
CA ARG A 217 -4.81 -16.67 11.09
C ARG A 217 -5.06 -16.49 12.58
N GLN A 218 -4.19 -17.10 13.38
CA GLN A 218 -4.25 -17.03 14.84
C GLN A 218 -3.26 -16.00 15.38
N PHE A 219 -3.76 -15.12 16.25
CA PHE A 219 -3.02 -14.04 16.89
C PHE A 219 -3.16 -14.14 18.40
N ILE A 220 -2.06 -14.03 19.13
CA ILE A 220 -2.07 -13.97 20.60
C ILE A 220 -2.15 -12.52 21.04
N LEU A 221 -3.14 -12.17 21.86
CA LEU A 221 -3.23 -10.86 22.50
C LEU A 221 -2.10 -10.69 23.53
N LYS A 222 -1.16 -9.80 23.22
CA LYS A 222 0.00 -9.50 24.08
C LYS A 222 -0.27 -8.36 25.03
N ASN A 223 -1.02 -7.35 24.59
CA ASN A 223 -1.33 -6.17 25.40
C ASN A 223 -2.66 -5.57 24.96
N ILE A 224 -3.43 -5.10 25.94
CA ILE A 224 -4.67 -4.36 25.78
C ILE A 224 -4.76 -3.34 26.94
N PRO A 225 -5.31 -2.12 26.72
CA PRO A 225 -5.48 -1.15 27.81
C PRO A 225 -6.21 -1.74 29.03
N PRO A 226 -5.89 -1.32 30.26
CA PRO A 226 -6.57 -1.78 31.47
C PRO A 226 -8.08 -1.54 31.39
N ALA A 227 -8.88 -2.46 31.95
CA ALA A 227 -10.34 -2.44 31.84
C ALA A 227 -10.97 -1.09 32.23
N TRP A 228 -10.46 -0.46 33.29
CA TRP A 228 -10.94 0.85 33.78
C TRP A 228 -10.69 2.02 32.81
N GLN A 229 -9.74 1.90 31.87
CA GLN A 229 -9.48 2.92 30.84
C GLN A 229 -10.33 2.72 29.58
N ARG A 230 -10.73 1.47 29.27
CA ARG A 230 -11.30 1.11 27.97
C ARG A 230 -12.53 1.94 27.61
N THR A 231 -13.44 2.13 28.55
CA THR A 231 -14.71 2.85 28.36
C THR A 231 -14.53 4.36 28.12
N LEU A 232 -13.39 4.92 28.53
CA LEU A 232 -13.06 6.33 28.33
C LEU A 232 -12.53 6.57 26.91
N LEU A 233 -11.88 5.59 26.31
CA LEU A 233 -11.23 5.73 25.02
C LEU A 233 -12.23 5.61 23.84
N PRO A 234 -12.06 6.39 22.76
CA PRO A 234 -12.84 6.20 21.53
C PRO A 234 -12.45 4.95 20.76
N GLN A 235 -11.24 4.45 21.00
CA GLN A 235 -10.59 3.36 20.29
C GLN A 235 -9.67 2.60 21.26
N LEU A 236 -9.53 1.29 21.05
CA LEU A 236 -8.56 0.45 21.75
C LEU A 236 -7.40 0.09 20.84
N ASP A 237 -6.19 0.38 21.29
CA ASP A 237 -4.97 -0.08 20.64
C ASP A 237 -4.54 -1.39 21.29
N ILE A 238 -4.67 -2.50 20.55
CA ILE A 238 -4.33 -3.82 21.06
C ILE A 238 -3.11 -4.38 20.34
N LYS A 239 -2.13 -4.86 21.10
CA LYS A 239 -0.93 -5.51 20.55
C LYS A 239 -1.17 -7.00 20.44
N VAL A 240 -0.99 -7.54 19.25
CA VAL A 240 -1.15 -8.97 18.97
C VAL A 240 0.09 -9.52 18.28
N ALA A 241 0.40 -10.79 18.51
CA ALA A 241 1.47 -11.50 17.84
C ALA A 241 0.93 -12.68 17.03
N SER A 242 1.32 -12.78 15.76
CA SER A 242 1.02 -13.91 14.90
C SER A 242 1.59 -15.21 15.49
N GLN A 243 0.79 -16.27 15.61
CA GLN A 243 1.31 -17.56 16.06
C GLN A 243 2.20 -18.25 15.03
N GLU A 244 1.99 -17.95 13.74
CA GLU A 244 2.75 -18.57 12.64
C GLU A 244 4.14 -17.94 12.50
N THR A 245 4.23 -16.62 12.66
CA THR A 245 5.43 -15.83 12.30
C THR A 245 6.07 -15.12 13.48
N ASN A 246 5.39 -15.07 14.64
CA ASN A 246 5.76 -14.27 15.80
C ASN A 246 5.88 -12.75 15.51
N GLU A 247 5.37 -12.31 14.36
CA GLU A 247 5.30 -10.89 13.99
C GLU A 247 4.27 -10.20 14.88
N GLU A 248 4.68 -9.10 15.51
CA GLU A 248 3.83 -8.29 16.36
C GLU A 248 3.27 -7.10 15.58
N ILE A 249 1.97 -6.86 15.73
CA ILE A 249 1.27 -5.71 15.18
C ILE A 249 0.36 -5.08 16.23
N THR A 250 -0.03 -3.82 16.00
CA THR A 250 -1.02 -3.12 16.82
C THR A 250 -2.28 -2.88 15.99
N TRP A 251 -3.40 -3.45 16.43
CA TRP A 251 -4.70 -3.13 15.86
C TRP A 251 -5.33 -1.94 16.57
N GLN A 252 -5.89 -1.06 15.75
CA GLN A 252 -6.58 0.16 16.13
C GLN A 252 -8.09 -0.08 16.02
N LEU A 253 -8.76 -0.34 17.15
CA LEU A 253 -10.13 -0.86 17.18
C LEU A 253 -11.12 0.19 17.71
N PRO A 254 -11.95 0.82 16.85
CA PRO A 254 -12.95 1.78 17.30
C PRO A 254 -13.97 1.12 18.23
N LEU A 255 -14.27 1.79 19.34
CA LEU A 255 -15.16 1.29 20.40
C LEU A 255 -16.49 2.05 20.49
N LYS A 256 -16.54 3.31 20.02
CA LYS A 256 -17.67 4.21 20.23
C LYS A 256 -18.54 4.42 18.98
N LEU A 257 -19.81 4.74 19.20
CA LEU A 257 -20.74 5.26 18.20
C LEU A 257 -20.53 6.78 18.02
N GLY A 258 -21.23 7.37 17.03
CA GLY A 258 -21.13 8.81 16.74
C GLY A 258 -21.62 9.72 17.88
N ASP A 259 -22.45 9.20 18.78
CA ASP A 259 -22.91 9.85 20.00
C ASP A 259 -21.97 9.61 21.20
N CYS A 260 -20.79 9.03 20.97
CA CYS A 260 -19.80 8.65 21.98
C CYS A 260 -20.24 7.56 22.97
N SER A 261 -21.38 6.91 22.76
CA SER A 261 -21.75 5.71 23.50
C SER A 261 -20.91 4.51 23.07
N ILE A 262 -20.82 3.47 23.92
CA ILE A 262 -20.10 2.23 23.56
C ILE A 262 -20.91 1.48 22.51
N ASP A 263 -20.24 1.09 21.42
CA ASP A 263 -20.84 0.28 20.37
C ASP A 263 -20.85 -1.18 20.79
N HIS A 264 -21.98 -1.67 21.30
CA HIS A 264 -22.14 -3.06 21.71
C HIS A 264 -22.50 -4.02 20.56
N PHE A 265 -22.58 -3.53 19.31
CA PHE A 265 -23.13 -4.29 18.19
C PHE A 265 -22.06 -4.78 17.21
N HIS A 266 -21.06 -3.95 16.91
CA HIS A 266 -20.14 -4.23 15.81
C HIS A 266 -18.78 -4.81 16.24
N PRO A 267 -18.10 -4.31 17.28
CA PRO A 267 -16.71 -4.64 17.53
C PRO A 267 -16.53 -5.92 18.35
N TYR A 268 -16.66 -7.05 17.67
CA TYR A 268 -16.40 -8.39 18.19
C TYR A 268 -15.24 -9.06 17.44
N MET A 269 -14.49 -9.87 18.19
CA MET A 269 -13.39 -10.72 17.71
C MET A 269 -13.69 -12.18 18.02
N ILE A 270 -13.27 -13.08 17.14
CA ILE A 270 -13.43 -14.53 17.35
C ILE A 270 -12.27 -15.03 18.20
N VAL A 271 -12.55 -15.40 19.45
CA VAL A 271 -11.59 -15.96 20.41
C VAL A 271 -11.76 -17.48 20.45
N GLU A 272 -10.70 -18.20 20.13
CA GLU A 272 -10.69 -19.67 20.19
C GLU A 272 -10.49 -20.16 21.62
N LYS A 273 -9.51 -19.59 22.31
CA LYS A 273 -9.07 -19.97 23.66
C LYS A 273 -8.24 -18.85 24.29
N ASN A 274 -7.96 -18.97 25.58
CA ASN A 274 -7.00 -18.13 26.27
C ASN A 274 -5.83 -19.00 26.78
N GLN A 275 -4.59 -18.51 26.67
CA GLN A 275 -3.38 -19.23 27.08
C GLN A 275 -3.32 -19.52 28.60
N CYS A 276 -4.01 -18.73 29.42
CA CYS A 276 -4.12 -18.91 30.87
C CYS A 276 -5.33 -19.79 31.26
N ASN A 277 -5.96 -20.49 30.30
CA ASN A 277 -7.15 -21.32 30.50
C ASN A 277 -8.39 -20.57 31.02
N HIS A 278 -8.42 -19.24 30.91
CA HIS A 278 -9.66 -18.49 31.10
C HIS A 278 -10.65 -18.87 30.00
N ASN A 279 -11.86 -19.28 30.38
CA ASN A 279 -12.86 -19.73 29.43
C ASN A 279 -13.51 -18.52 28.72
N PRO A 280 -13.35 -18.34 27.40
CA PRO A 280 -13.98 -17.22 26.69
C PRO A 280 -15.50 -17.22 26.80
N LYS A 281 -16.12 -18.39 26.95
CA LYS A 281 -17.59 -18.53 27.10
C LYS A 281 -18.13 -17.98 28.41
N ALA A 282 -17.27 -17.76 29.41
CA ALA A 282 -17.68 -17.19 30.69
C ALA A 282 -17.78 -15.65 30.66
N ARG A 283 -17.41 -15.02 29.53
CA ARG A 283 -17.47 -13.56 29.36
C ARG A 283 -18.91 -13.11 29.14
N VAL A 284 -19.23 -11.92 29.64
CA VAL A 284 -20.60 -11.36 29.61
C VAL A 284 -21.04 -11.09 28.18
N SER A 285 -20.11 -10.59 27.35
CA SER A 285 -20.33 -10.32 25.94
C SER A 285 -20.25 -11.56 25.03
N PHE A 286 -20.16 -12.76 25.59
CA PHE A 286 -20.04 -13.98 24.80
C PHE A 286 -21.24 -14.16 23.86
N LEU A 287 -20.93 -14.26 22.57
CA LEU A 287 -21.85 -14.72 21.56
C LEU A 287 -21.29 -16.01 20.95
N PRO A 288 -22.10 -17.08 20.85
CA PRO A 288 -21.65 -18.29 20.18
C PRO A 288 -21.41 -17.98 18.69
N ALA A 289 -20.32 -18.45 18.12
CA ALA A 289 -20.05 -18.39 16.68
C ALA A 289 -19.64 -19.77 16.15
N LEU A 290 -19.76 -20.00 14.84
CA LEU A 290 -19.43 -21.29 14.21
C LEU A 290 -17.94 -21.64 14.34
N ASP A 291 -17.08 -20.63 14.41
CA ASP A 291 -15.62 -20.71 14.33
C ASP A 291 -14.90 -20.35 15.65
N GLY A 292 -15.66 -20.06 16.71
CA GLY A 292 -15.12 -19.74 18.05
C GLY A 292 -16.12 -19.02 18.95
N SER A 293 -15.58 -18.27 19.91
CA SER A 293 -16.37 -17.42 20.81
C SER A 293 -16.27 -15.98 20.32
N ALA A 294 -17.36 -15.38 19.85
CA ALA A 294 -17.37 -13.97 19.50
C ALA A 294 -17.41 -13.15 20.81
N ILE A 295 -16.33 -12.44 21.10
CA ILE A 295 -16.17 -11.63 22.31
C ILE A 295 -16.04 -10.16 21.92
N HIS A 296 -16.74 -9.29 22.64
CA HIS A 296 -16.64 -7.86 22.42
C HIS A 296 -15.23 -7.35 22.77
N ILE A 297 -14.68 -6.44 21.99
CA ILE A 297 -13.27 -6.00 22.12
C ILE A 297 -12.93 -5.45 23.53
N SER A 298 -13.92 -4.91 24.25
CA SER A 298 -13.74 -4.39 25.61
C SER A 298 -13.55 -5.46 26.67
N GLU A 299 -13.85 -6.72 26.38
CA GLU A 299 -13.74 -7.87 27.29
C GLU A 299 -12.63 -8.84 26.88
N LEU A 300 -11.79 -8.44 25.91
CA LEU A 300 -10.59 -9.21 25.57
C LEU A 300 -9.59 -9.21 26.73
N GLU A 301 -8.87 -10.32 26.85
CA GLU A 301 -7.89 -10.57 27.90
C GLU A 301 -6.54 -10.97 27.30
N GLN A 302 -5.47 -10.59 27.98
CA GLN A 302 -4.13 -10.99 27.58
C GLN A 302 -4.04 -12.53 27.51
N GLY A 303 -3.37 -13.04 26.48
CA GLY A 303 -3.30 -14.48 26.20
C GLY A 303 -4.45 -15.00 25.33
N ASP A 304 -5.44 -14.17 24.96
CA ASP A 304 -6.48 -14.57 24.00
C ASP A 304 -5.87 -14.94 22.65
N VAL A 305 -6.30 -16.08 22.12
CA VAL A 305 -6.00 -16.53 20.76
C VAL A 305 -7.14 -16.11 19.87
N ILE A 306 -6.92 -15.03 19.12
CA ILE A 306 -7.88 -14.41 18.22
C ILE A 306 -7.69 -14.97 16.82
N LYS A 307 -8.79 -15.38 16.19
CA LYS A 307 -8.87 -15.74 14.78
C LYS A 307 -9.27 -14.52 13.96
N ALA A 308 -8.46 -14.19 12.96
CA ALA A 308 -8.67 -13.00 12.15
C ALA A 308 -8.14 -13.18 10.72
N TYR A 309 -8.81 -12.55 9.76
CA TYR A 309 -8.29 -12.27 8.44
C TYR A 309 -7.44 -10.98 8.50
N PRO A 310 -6.11 -11.08 8.37
CA PRO A 310 -5.24 -9.91 8.47
C PRO A 310 -5.28 -9.06 7.19
N ASN A 311 -4.83 -7.82 7.35
CA ASN A 311 -4.56 -6.90 6.26
C ASN A 311 -3.12 -7.07 5.77
N TYR A 312 -2.88 -7.00 4.46
CA TYR A 312 -1.54 -7.14 3.90
C TYR A 312 -1.06 -5.90 3.16
N TYR A 313 0.25 -5.71 3.18
CA TYR A 313 0.98 -4.73 2.39
C TYR A 313 2.05 -5.43 1.55
N ASP A 314 2.07 -5.14 0.26
CA ASP A 314 3.11 -5.60 -0.66
C ASP A 314 3.55 -4.45 -1.57
N PHE A 315 4.79 -4.54 -2.07
CA PHE A 315 5.26 -3.65 -3.11
C PHE A 315 6.22 -4.36 -4.06
N GLU A 316 6.27 -3.87 -5.30
CA GLU A 316 7.18 -4.37 -6.32
C GLU A 316 7.65 -3.25 -7.24
N PHE A 317 8.89 -3.35 -7.74
CA PHE A 317 9.43 -2.41 -8.71
C PHE A 317 9.76 -3.10 -10.04
N LEU A 318 8.98 -2.77 -11.06
CA LEU A 318 9.16 -3.26 -12.42
C LEU A 318 10.28 -2.48 -13.14
N ASP A 319 11.53 -2.73 -12.73
CA ASP A 319 12.73 -2.24 -13.43
C ASP A 319 12.92 -2.94 -14.80
N THR A 320 12.40 -4.16 -14.92
CA THR A 320 12.40 -5.00 -16.12
C THR A 320 11.07 -5.73 -16.26
N THR A 321 10.74 -6.19 -17.46
CA THR A 321 9.46 -6.88 -17.70
C THR A 321 9.37 -8.24 -17.01
N THR A 322 10.50 -8.88 -16.68
CA THR A 322 10.56 -10.18 -16.01
C THR A 322 10.18 -10.11 -14.54
N ARG A 323 10.28 -8.94 -13.89
CA ARG A 323 9.89 -8.74 -12.47
C ARG A 323 8.46 -9.12 -12.15
N ARG A 324 7.56 -9.14 -13.14
CA ARG A 324 6.18 -9.61 -12.97
C ARG A 324 6.09 -11.04 -12.39
N PHE A 325 7.11 -11.86 -12.60
CA PHE A 325 7.17 -13.23 -12.09
C PHE A 325 7.66 -13.31 -10.64
N ASP A 326 8.32 -12.28 -10.13
CA ASP A 326 8.80 -12.20 -8.74
C ASP A 326 7.64 -12.03 -7.75
N ILE A 327 6.43 -11.73 -8.26
CA ILE A 327 5.20 -11.62 -7.44
C ILE A 327 4.69 -12.98 -6.99
N GLN A 328 5.17 -14.10 -7.51
CA GLN A 328 4.63 -15.40 -7.13
C GLN A 328 4.89 -15.74 -5.66
N MET A 329 3.82 -16.04 -4.92
CA MET A 329 3.93 -16.62 -3.59
C MET A 329 4.37 -18.07 -3.66
N ASN A 330 5.20 -18.46 -2.70
CA ASN A 330 5.62 -19.85 -2.51
C ASN A 330 4.72 -20.57 -1.48
N ASP A 331 5.08 -21.81 -1.17
CA ASP A 331 4.36 -22.67 -0.22
C ASP A 331 4.32 -22.10 1.20
N THR A 332 5.27 -21.23 1.58
CA THR A 332 5.31 -20.57 2.90
C THR A 332 4.44 -19.32 2.97
N LYS A 333 3.63 -19.06 1.94
CA LYS A 333 2.81 -17.86 1.79
C LYS A 333 3.66 -16.57 1.87
N LYS A 334 4.92 -16.63 1.46
CA LYS A 334 5.80 -15.49 1.28
C LYS A 334 6.25 -15.43 -0.18
N ARG A 335 6.76 -14.27 -0.59
CA ARG A 335 7.38 -14.09 -1.92
C ARG A 335 8.82 -14.53 -1.85
N GLU A 336 9.34 -15.03 -2.97
CA GLU A 336 10.78 -15.24 -3.09
C GLU A 336 11.50 -13.89 -3.06
N HIS A 337 12.51 -13.79 -2.21
CA HIS A 337 13.27 -12.56 -2.02
C HIS A 337 14.68 -12.72 -2.57
N SER A 338 15.19 -11.68 -3.25
CA SER A 338 16.51 -11.70 -3.89
C SER A 338 17.66 -12.01 -2.93
N PHE A 339 17.48 -11.74 -1.63
CA PHE A 339 18.48 -11.99 -0.59
C PHE A 339 18.13 -13.18 0.33
N PHE A 340 16.85 -13.43 0.59
CA PHE A 340 16.41 -14.43 1.58
C PHE A 340 15.83 -15.71 0.93
N GLY A 341 15.85 -15.79 -0.40
CA GLY A 341 15.30 -16.91 -1.16
C GLY A 341 13.83 -17.14 -0.82
N LYS A 342 13.47 -18.40 -0.55
CA LYS A 342 12.10 -18.81 -0.23
C LYS A 342 11.57 -18.24 1.11
N ASN A 343 12.43 -17.68 1.96
CA ASN A 343 12.01 -17.11 3.24
C ASN A 343 11.92 -15.59 3.15
N GLY A 344 11.34 -15.08 2.06
CA GLY A 344 11.19 -13.65 1.86
C GLY A 344 10.29 -13.00 2.91
N THR A 345 10.47 -11.69 3.04
CA THR A 345 9.78 -10.79 3.97
C THR A 345 8.35 -10.52 3.54
N ARG A 346 8.14 -10.25 2.25
CA ARG A 346 6.88 -9.83 1.65
C ARG A 346 5.91 -11.00 1.42
N PRO A 347 4.59 -10.79 1.53
CA PRO A 347 3.96 -9.55 1.98
C PRO A 347 4.06 -9.33 3.50
N TYR A 348 4.00 -8.07 3.90
CA TYR A 348 3.94 -7.61 5.28
C TYR A 348 2.48 -7.57 5.77
N LEU A 349 2.27 -7.55 7.08
CA LEU A 349 0.99 -7.13 7.63
C LEU A 349 0.87 -5.61 7.43
N LEU A 350 -0.31 -5.12 7.00
CA LEU A 350 -0.49 -3.71 6.65
C LEU A 350 -0.23 -2.77 7.84
N GLU A 351 -0.49 -3.26 9.05
CA GLU A 351 -0.21 -2.56 10.32
C GLU A 351 1.28 -2.34 10.59
N GLN A 352 2.18 -2.98 9.83
CA GLN A 352 3.63 -2.77 9.90
C GLN A 352 4.12 -1.64 8.97
N LEU A 353 3.25 -1.08 8.13
CA LEU A 353 3.61 0.06 7.27
C LEU A 353 4.19 1.26 8.05
N PRO A 354 3.67 1.64 9.24
CA PRO A 354 4.28 2.67 10.07
C PRO A 354 5.72 2.34 10.50
N ASP A 355 6.07 1.06 10.69
CA ASP A 355 7.42 0.65 11.07
C ASP A 355 8.42 0.92 9.94
N ILE A 356 8.04 0.67 8.68
CA ILE A 356 8.85 1.00 7.50
C ILE A 356 9.14 2.51 7.45
N GLN A 357 8.12 3.34 7.70
CA GLN A 357 8.28 4.79 7.70
C GLN A 357 9.12 5.27 8.88
N SER A 358 8.84 4.77 10.09
CA SER A 358 9.58 5.12 11.29
C SER A 358 11.06 4.77 11.14
N LEU A 359 11.34 3.59 10.58
CA LEU A 359 12.70 3.16 10.28
C LEU A 359 13.42 4.14 9.35
N TRP A 360 12.78 4.54 8.25
CA TRP A 360 13.37 5.52 7.33
C TRP A 360 13.59 6.89 7.98
N GLN A 361 12.63 7.39 8.77
CA GLN A 361 12.79 8.67 9.47
C GLN A 361 13.93 8.63 10.49
N ARG A 362 14.04 7.54 11.28
CA ARG A 362 15.14 7.34 12.23
C ARG A 362 16.49 7.34 11.53
N LEU A 363 16.59 6.67 10.37
CA LEU A 363 17.79 6.71 9.53
C LEU A 363 18.14 8.13 9.07
N LYS A 364 17.16 8.93 8.62
CA LYS A 364 17.38 10.34 8.24
C LYS A 364 17.84 11.21 9.42
N SER A 365 17.36 10.93 10.63
CA SER A 365 17.69 11.70 11.83
C SER A 365 19.07 11.40 12.41
N MET A 366 19.78 10.38 11.91
CA MET A 366 21.10 10.02 12.43
C MET A 366 22.20 10.97 11.94
N PRO A 367 22.93 11.66 12.85
CA PRO A 367 23.87 12.71 12.48
C PRO A 367 25.06 12.21 11.68
N ASP A 368 25.61 11.03 11.98
CA ASP A 368 26.82 10.50 11.33
C ASP A 368 26.55 9.50 10.21
N LEU A 369 25.27 9.30 9.86
CA LEU A 369 24.88 8.35 8.83
C LEU A 369 24.89 9.03 7.45
N THR A 370 25.58 8.42 6.49
CA THR A 370 25.64 8.89 5.09
C THR A 370 25.12 7.83 4.15
N ASP A 371 24.69 8.24 2.96
CA ASP A 371 24.26 7.33 1.89
C ASP A 371 25.33 6.27 1.56
N THR A 372 26.60 6.67 1.53
CA THR A 372 27.73 5.76 1.30
C THR A 372 27.86 4.73 2.41
N LYS A 373 27.73 5.17 3.68
CA LYS A 373 27.78 4.28 4.84
C LYS A 373 26.63 3.27 4.81
N LEU A 374 25.41 3.71 4.50
CA LEU A 374 24.27 2.80 4.36
C LEU A 374 24.46 1.78 3.24
N LYS A 375 24.96 2.19 2.07
CA LYS A 375 25.24 1.24 0.98
C LYS A 375 26.30 0.21 1.35
N ASN A 376 27.32 0.60 2.10
CA ASN A 376 28.34 -0.32 2.58
C ASN A 376 27.76 -1.34 3.58
N ILE A 377 26.90 -0.88 4.50
CA ILE A 377 26.18 -1.75 5.44
C ILE A 377 25.24 -2.69 4.68
N GLU A 378 24.46 -2.18 3.75
CA GLU A 378 23.56 -2.96 2.90
C GLU A 378 24.32 -4.06 2.16
N MET A 379 25.43 -3.72 1.50
CA MET A 379 26.28 -4.68 0.79
C MET A 379 26.88 -5.74 1.71
N LEU A 380 27.35 -5.34 2.90
CA LEU A 380 27.87 -6.26 3.90
C LEU A 380 26.80 -7.26 4.34
N LEU A 381 25.61 -6.76 4.70
CA LEU A 381 24.48 -7.59 5.12
C LEU A 381 24.09 -8.56 4.00
N GLN A 382 23.90 -8.08 2.77
CA GLN A 382 23.55 -8.91 1.61
C GLN A 382 24.58 -10.01 1.35
N THR A 383 25.87 -9.68 1.45
CA THR A 383 26.97 -10.63 1.26
C THR A 383 26.92 -11.72 2.32
N LYS A 384 26.79 -11.34 3.60
CA LYS A 384 26.76 -12.29 4.72
C LYS A 384 25.49 -13.12 4.78
N ILE A 385 24.34 -12.56 4.39
CA ILE A 385 23.09 -13.31 4.23
C ILE A 385 23.29 -14.46 3.23
N LYS A 386 23.93 -14.20 2.09
CA LYS A 386 24.20 -15.22 1.07
C LYS A 386 25.25 -16.23 1.50
N GLU A 387 26.39 -15.77 2.02
CA GLU A 387 27.49 -16.64 2.46
C GLU A 387 27.08 -17.57 3.61
N TRP A 388 26.29 -17.06 4.56
CA TRP A 388 25.89 -17.80 5.76
C TRP A 388 24.50 -18.42 5.66
N GLN A 389 23.81 -18.26 4.51
CA GLN A 389 22.45 -18.76 4.27
C GLN A 389 21.46 -18.35 5.38
N VAL A 390 21.50 -17.06 5.75
CA VAL A 390 20.67 -16.53 6.84
C VAL A 390 19.19 -16.68 6.48
N THR A 391 18.44 -17.25 7.42
CA THR A 391 16.98 -17.36 7.34
C THR A 391 16.35 -16.38 8.31
N ILE A 392 15.38 -15.58 7.82
CA ILE A 392 14.66 -14.60 8.64
C ILE A 392 13.92 -15.31 9.78
N ASN A 393 13.86 -14.67 10.94
CA ASN A 393 13.17 -15.16 12.14
C ASN A 393 13.66 -16.52 12.67
N LYS A 394 14.84 -16.96 12.23
CA LYS A 394 15.54 -18.11 12.80
C LYS A 394 16.75 -17.64 13.58
N GLU A 395 16.85 -18.10 14.84
CA GLU A 395 17.98 -17.77 15.70
C GLU A 395 19.31 -18.17 15.04
N ASN A 396 20.23 -17.22 14.98
CA ASN A 396 21.57 -17.42 14.48
C ASN A 396 22.51 -16.48 15.24
N SER A 397 23.20 -17.03 16.23
CA SER A 397 24.06 -16.26 17.14
C SER A 397 25.18 -15.52 16.41
N VAL A 398 25.71 -16.07 15.31
CA VAL A 398 26.77 -15.43 14.51
C VAL A 398 26.22 -14.25 13.73
N TRP A 399 25.03 -14.41 13.14
CA TRP A 399 24.33 -13.33 12.45
C TRP A 399 23.94 -12.21 13.42
N GLU A 400 23.37 -12.55 14.57
CA GLU A 400 23.00 -11.58 15.59
C GLU A 400 24.21 -10.82 16.13
N ALA A 401 25.34 -11.49 16.36
CA ALA A 401 26.58 -10.84 16.79
C ALA A 401 27.14 -9.87 15.73
N LEU A 402 27.00 -10.19 14.44
CA LEU A 402 27.36 -9.27 13.35
C LEU A 402 26.45 -8.04 13.38
N VAL A 403 25.13 -8.22 13.51
CA VAL A 403 24.16 -7.13 13.60
C VAL A 403 24.49 -6.21 14.79
N ASP A 404 24.75 -6.79 15.96
CA ASP A 404 25.14 -6.03 17.15
C ASP A 404 26.42 -5.22 16.93
N SER A 405 27.40 -5.80 16.23
CA SER A 405 28.65 -5.12 15.90
C SER A 405 28.45 -3.95 14.93
N ILE A 406 27.59 -4.12 13.93
CA ILE A 406 27.23 -3.06 12.98
C ILE A 406 26.54 -1.91 13.72
N LEU A 407 25.56 -2.21 14.59
CA LEU A 407 24.83 -1.17 15.32
C LEU A 407 25.75 -0.39 16.27
N LYS A 408 26.64 -1.06 17.00
CA LYS A 408 27.61 -0.38 17.86
C LYS A 408 28.58 0.49 17.09
N LYS A 409 29.17 -0.03 16.01
CA LYS A 409 30.27 0.63 15.31
C LYS A 409 29.79 1.67 14.29
N GLU A 410 28.79 1.30 13.48
CA GLU A 410 28.35 2.12 12.36
C GLU A 410 27.19 3.05 12.76
N PHE A 411 26.36 2.66 13.72
CA PHE A 411 25.26 3.51 14.21
C PHE A 411 25.60 4.22 15.53
N GLY A 412 26.63 3.77 16.26
CA GLY A 412 27.05 4.39 17.52
C GLY A 412 26.06 4.15 18.66
N LEU A 413 25.27 3.09 18.60
CA LEU A 413 24.19 2.82 19.56
C LEU A 413 24.62 1.82 20.64
N ASP A 414 24.25 2.09 21.88
CA ASP A 414 24.42 1.17 23.00
C ASP A 414 23.29 0.14 23.09
N VAL A 415 23.60 -1.07 23.61
CA VAL A 415 22.68 -2.22 23.62
C VAL A 415 21.40 -1.96 24.42
N GLU A 416 21.49 -1.14 25.47
CA GLU A 416 20.37 -0.81 26.33
C GLU A 416 19.39 0.20 25.71
N GLU A 417 19.81 0.89 24.65
CA GLU A 417 18.98 1.87 23.97
C GLU A 417 17.80 1.20 23.24
N GLU A 418 16.62 1.80 23.38
CA GLU A 418 15.44 1.37 22.59
C GLU A 418 15.69 1.47 21.08
N GLU A 419 16.52 2.42 20.66
CA GLU A 419 16.95 2.58 19.27
C GLU A 419 17.71 1.35 18.78
N PHE A 420 18.64 0.84 19.57
CA PHE A 420 19.40 -0.37 19.26
C PHE A 420 18.47 -1.57 19.07
N LYS A 421 17.53 -1.78 20.00
CA LYS A 421 16.55 -2.88 19.91
C LYS A 421 15.68 -2.76 18.67
N PHE A 422 15.24 -1.54 18.33
CA PHE A 422 14.43 -1.27 17.14
C PHE A 422 15.19 -1.62 15.84
N PHE A 423 16.40 -1.11 15.66
CA PHE A 423 17.20 -1.41 14.46
C PHE A 423 17.61 -2.88 14.38
N LYS A 424 17.96 -3.49 15.52
CA LYS A 424 18.26 -4.93 15.58
C LYS A 424 17.08 -5.73 15.08
N LYS A 425 15.86 -5.48 15.60
CA LYS A 425 14.64 -6.13 15.14
C LYS A 425 14.41 -5.90 13.63
N ALA A 426 14.60 -4.68 13.13
CA ALA A 426 14.41 -4.36 11.72
C ALA A 426 15.39 -5.11 10.80
N ILE A 427 16.66 -5.29 11.20
CA ILE A 427 17.65 -6.04 10.42
C ILE A 427 17.35 -7.54 10.47
N LEU A 428 17.05 -8.10 11.64
CA LEU A 428 16.78 -9.53 11.82
C LEU A 428 15.52 -10.00 11.09
N THR A 429 14.51 -9.13 10.97
CA THR A 429 13.25 -9.40 10.26
C THR A 429 13.33 -9.12 8.75
N GLY A 430 14.46 -8.59 8.26
CA GLY A 430 14.64 -8.20 6.85
C GLY A 430 13.95 -6.88 6.47
N LEU A 431 13.16 -6.27 7.37
CA LEU A 431 12.50 -4.96 7.19
C LEU A 431 13.49 -3.87 6.77
N PHE A 432 14.71 -3.91 7.31
CA PHE A 432 15.77 -2.96 6.99
C PHE A 432 16.11 -2.95 5.50
N LEU A 433 16.33 -4.12 4.88
CA LEU A 433 16.72 -4.19 3.47
C LEU A 433 15.58 -3.75 2.54
N ASP A 434 14.35 -4.16 2.83
CA ASP A 434 13.17 -3.73 2.06
C ASP A 434 12.91 -2.22 2.22
N CYS A 435 13.17 -1.65 3.40
CA CYS A 435 13.11 -0.21 3.63
C CYS A 435 14.14 0.55 2.78
N LEU A 436 15.37 0.03 2.69
CA LEU A 436 16.40 0.62 1.83
C LEU A 436 16.05 0.48 0.35
N GLU A 437 15.56 -0.68 -0.10
CA GLU A 437 15.07 -0.86 -1.47
C GLU A 437 13.98 0.17 -1.79
N LEU A 438 12.97 0.29 -0.92
CA LEU A 438 11.86 1.21 -1.13
C LEU A 438 12.34 2.67 -1.22
N HIS A 439 13.12 3.15 -0.27
CA HIS A 439 13.45 4.57 -0.21
C HIS A 439 14.62 4.97 -1.13
N LEU A 440 15.70 4.18 -1.15
CA LEU A 440 16.91 4.53 -1.92
C LEU A 440 16.80 4.14 -3.39
N LYS A 441 16.28 2.95 -3.70
CA LYS A 441 16.26 2.41 -5.07
C LYS A 441 14.99 2.81 -5.82
N ILE A 442 13.82 2.66 -5.19
CA ILE A 442 12.53 2.91 -5.83
C ILE A 442 12.17 4.40 -5.79
N LEU A 443 12.09 4.99 -4.58
CA LEU A 443 11.69 6.39 -4.39
C LEU A 443 12.84 7.39 -4.62
N LYS A 444 14.08 6.90 -4.76
CA LYS A 444 15.30 7.70 -5.00
C LYS A 444 15.53 8.81 -3.96
N GLN A 445 15.11 8.58 -2.72
CA GLN A 445 15.34 9.48 -1.61
C GLN A 445 16.79 9.38 -1.10
N ARG A 446 17.20 10.39 -0.32
CA ARG A 446 18.54 10.54 0.25
C ARG A 446 18.42 10.71 1.76
N ILE A 447 19.39 10.21 2.53
CA ILE A 447 19.40 10.37 4.00
C ILE A 447 19.55 11.85 4.36
N LYS A 448 20.56 12.48 3.75
CA LYS A 448 20.85 13.91 3.86
C LYS A 448 20.50 14.54 2.53
N GLU A 449 19.60 15.50 2.55
CA GLU A 449 19.37 16.38 1.41
C GLU A 449 20.63 17.25 1.28
N GLY A 450 21.28 17.17 0.11
CA GLY A 450 22.46 17.95 -0.22
C GLY A 450 22.10 19.35 -0.67
#